data_AF-A0A813EH71-F1
#
_entry.id   AF-A0A813EH71-F1
#
_cell.length_a   1.000
_cell.length_b   1.000
_cell.length_c   1.000
_cell.angle_alpha   90.00
_cell.angle_beta   90.00
_cell.angle_gamma   90.00
#
_symmetry.space_group_name_H-M   'P 1'
#
loop_
_entity.id
_entity.type
_entity.pdbx_description
1 polymer ?
#
loop_
_entity_poly.entity_id
_entity_poly.type
_entity_poly.pdbx_seq_one_letter_code
_entity_poly.pdbx_strand_id
1 'polypeptide(L)'
;MDCGIIDWGGCSPGHFPAKMQASVTSAEGEILDEHEDGLLQCFIDEYYKECGILLNLEEFRRQWWLTYCSYVQSMGTNIEMEIYRCTPREQWKTIRDLWDDRAVGVWNVRCFAFMIGSALKYLHLRWTRKGRGKLHIHDTFSEWKAYWETKGMT
;
A
#
# COMPACT_ATOMS: atom_id res chain seq x y z
N MET A 1 -11.15 -12.53 -23.01
CA MET A 1 -9.99 -11.74 -22.54
C MET A 1 -8.80 -12.20 -23.38
N ASP A 2 -8.28 -11.32 -24.24
CA ASP A 2 -7.21 -11.62 -25.20
C ASP A 2 -5.82 -11.13 -24.72
N CYS A 3 -5.65 -10.98 -23.41
CA CYS A 3 -4.42 -10.49 -22.78
C CYS A 3 -3.79 -11.54 -21.86
N GLY A 4 -2.46 -11.52 -21.77
CA GLY A 4 -1.68 -12.37 -20.86
C GLY A 4 -1.21 -11.58 -19.62
N ILE A 5 -1.03 -12.30 -18.51
CA ILE A 5 -0.41 -11.75 -17.29
C ILE A 5 1.12 -11.87 -17.45
N ILE A 6 1.83 -10.76 -17.29
CA ILE A 6 3.29 -10.69 -17.21
C ILE A 6 3.74 -10.42 -15.77
N ASP A 7 5.03 -10.58 -15.48
CA ASP A 7 5.63 -10.32 -14.17
C ASP A 7 4.99 -11.12 -13.00
N TRP A 8 4.73 -12.41 -13.24
CA TRP A 8 4.11 -13.30 -12.26
C TRP A 8 5.11 -14.01 -11.34
N GLY A 9 6.40 -13.66 -11.40
CA GLY A 9 7.46 -14.33 -10.63
C GLY A 9 7.30 -14.23 -9.11
N GLY A 10 6.58 -13.21 -8.64
CA GLY A 10 6.20 -13.02 -7.23
C GLY A 10 4.84 -13.62 -6.85
N CYS A 11 4.20 -14.40 -7.71
CA CYS A 11 2.87 -14.92 -7.45
C CYS A 11 2.90 -15.95 -6.29
N SER A 12 2.26 -15.57 -5.18
CA SER A 12 2.06 -16.42 -4.02
C SER A 12 0.60 -16.40 -3.56
N PRO A 13 0.14 -17.41 -2.78
CA PRO A 13 -1.08 -17.30 -2.01
C PRO A 13 -1.02 -16.06 -1.11
N GLY A 14 -2.12 -15.32 -1.04
CA GLY A 14 -2.21 -14.11 -0.24
C GLY A 14 -3.64 -13.65 -0.06
N HIS A 15 -3.86 -12.68 0.80
CA HIS A 15 -5.18 -12.08 1.00
C HIS A 15 -5.54 -11.15 -0.17
N PHE A 16 -6.84 -11.04 -0.47
CA PHE A 16 -7.33 -10.25 -1.61
C PHE A 16 -6.87 -8.78 -1.60
N PRO A 17 -6.81 -8.09 -0.44
CA PRO A 17 -6.31 -6.71 -0.42
C PRO A 17 -4.87 -6.54 -0.89
N ALA A 18 -3.98 -7.54 -0.72
CA ALA A 18 -2.62 -7.46 -1.27
C ALA A 18 -2.64 -7.51 -2.80
N LYS A 19 -3.56 -8.27 -3.40
CA LYS A 19 -3.72 -8.36 -4.85
C LYS A 19 -4.31 -7.06 -5.41
N MET A 20 -5.27 -6.47 -4.71
CA MET A 20 -5.76 -5.13 -5.04
C MET A 20 -4.66 -4.08 -4.90
N GLN A 21 -3.85 -4.13 -3.84
CA GLN A 21 -2.79 -3.15 -3.58
C GLN A 21 -1.84 -3.06 -4.78
N ALA A 22 -1.46 -4.20 -5.36
CA ALA A 22 -0.64 -4.26 -6.58
C ALA A 22 -1.25 -3.52 -7.78
N SER A 23 -2.58 -3.40 -7.84
CA SER A 23 -3.31 -2.74 -8.93
C SER A 23 -3.40 -1.22 -8.76
N VAL A 24 -3.14 -0.70 -7.55
CA VAL A 24 -3.25 0.73 -7.22
C VAL A 24 -1.97 1.28 -6.58
N THR A 25 -0.87 0.52 -6.58
CA THR A 25 0.38 0.88 -5.85
C THR A 25 1.05 2.13 -6.42
N SER A 26 0.72 2.49 -7.66
CA SER A 26 1.20 3.69 -8.34
C SER A 26 0.25 4.88 -8.24
N ALA A 27 -0.89 4.74 -7.56
CA ALA A 27 -1.81 5.86 -7.38
C ALA A 27 -1.19 6.89 -6.43
N GLU A 28 -1.42 8.17 -6.73
CA GLU A 28 -1.04 9.26 -5.84
C GLU A 28 -1.76 9.13 -4.50
N GLY A 29 -1.10 9.55 -3.42
CA GLY A 29 -1.63 9.33 -2.08
C GLY A 29 -2.97 10.04 -1.81
N GLU A 30 -3.17 11.20 -2.44
CA GLU A 30 -4.41 11.97 -2.46
C GLU A 30 -5.56 11.21 -3.12
N ILE A 31 -5.31 10.62 -4.29
CA ILE A 31 -6.30 9.84 -5.05
C ILE A 31 -6.75 8.63 -4.24
N LEU A 32 -5.81 7.95 -3.58
CA LEU A 32 -6.12 6.84 -2.68
C LEU A 32 -6.96 7.30 -1.48
N ASP A 33 -6.63 8.42 -0.84
CA ASP A 33 -7.41 8.92 0.31
C ASP A 33 -8.83 9.37 -0.08
N GLU A 34 -9.00 9.93 -1.27
CA GLU A 34 -10.30 10.40 -1.78
C GLU A 34 -11.18 9.24 -2.24
N HIS A 35 -10.61 8.27 -2.96
CA HIS A 35 -11.38 7.23 -3.66
C HIS A 35 -11.27 5.84 -3.05
N GLU A 36 -10.61 5.67 -1.88
CA GLU A 36 -10.42 4.38 -1.20
C GLU A 36 -11.68 3.50 -1.24
N ASP A 37 -12.78 3.98 -0.65
CA ASP A 37 -14.00 3.18 -0.52
C ASP A 37 -14.61 2.78 -1.87
N GLY A 38 -14.55 3.68 -2.86
CA GLY A 38 -15.02 3.40 -4.22
C GLY A 38 -14.14 2.37 -4.92
N LEU A 39 -12.82 2.44 -4.74
CA LEU A 39 -11.86 1.47 -5.29
C LEU A 39 -12.04 0.09 -4.64
N LEU A 40 -12.23 0.02 -3.32
CA LEU A 40 -12.50 -1.23 -2.61
C LEU A 40 -13.79 -1.87 -3.12
N GLN A 41 -14.87 -1.08 -3.24
CA GLN A 41 -16.15 -1.59 -3.74
C GLN A 41 -16.05 -2.06 -5.20
N CYS A 42 -15.38 -1.28 -6.06
CA CYS A 42 -15.16 -1.63 -7.46
C CYS A 42 -14.42 -2.99 -7.60
N PHE A 43 -13.38 -3.21 -6.78
CA PHE A 43 -12.68 -4.49 -6.76
C PHE A 43 -13.62 -5.65 -6.35
N ILE A 44 -14.43 -5.46 -5.32
CA ILE A 44 -15.37 -6.48 -4.84
C ILE A 44 -16.41 -6.81 -5.91
N ASP A 45 -16.95 -5.79 -6.58
CA ASP A 45 -17.97 -5.95 -7.61
C ASP A 45 -17.42 -6.71 -8.84
N GLU A 46 -16.25 -6.33 -9.33
CA GLU A 46 -15.60 -7.05 -10.45
C GLU A 46 -15.18 -8.47 -10.03
N TYR A 47 -14.69 -8.66 -8.80
CA TYR A 47 -14.37 -10.00 -8.30
C TYR A 47 -15.61 -10.88 -8.19
N TYR A 48 -16.75 -10.34 -7.74
CA TYR A 48 -18.02 -11.08 -7.69
C TYR A 48 -18.52 -11.43 -9.10
N LYS A 49 -18.45 -10.49 -10.03
CA LYS A 49 -18.85 -10.70 -11.43
C LYS A 49 -18.07 -11.82 -12.11
N GLU A 50 -16.75 -11.88 -11.90
CA GLU A 50 -15.88 -12.86 -12.57
C GLU A 50 -15.79 -14.20 -11.82
N CYS A 51 -15.88 -14.20 -10.48
CA CYS A 51 -15.65 -15.40 -9.66
C CYS A 51 -16.90 -15.91 -8.92
N GLY A 52 -17.98 -15.12 -8.85
CA GLY A 52 -19.20 -15.44 -8.09
C GLY A 52 -19.05 -15.34 -6.57
N ILE A 53 -17.92 -14.84 -6.06
CA ILE A 53 -17.61 -14.75 -4.62
C ILE A 53 -17.80 -13.31 -4.15
N LEU A 54 -18.78 -13.10 -3.27
CA LEU A 54 -19.02 -11.78 -2.67
C LEU A 54 -18.16 -11.60 -1.42
N LEU A 55 -17.32 -10.56 -1.44
CA LEU A 55 -16.49 -10.19 -0.29
C LEU A 55 -17.22 -9.19 0.61
N ASN A 56 -16.99 -9.27 1.92
CA ASN A 56 -17.54 -8.29 2.85
C ASN A 56 -16.69 -7.00 2.83
N LEU A 57 -17.29 -5.87 2.47
CA LEU A 57 -16.59 -4.58 2.34
C LEU A 57 -15.88 -4.14 3.62
N GLU A 58 -16.52 -4.28 4.79
CA GLU A 58 -15.92 -3.83 6.05
C GLU A 58 -14.70 -4.66 6.44
N GLU A 59 -14.79 -5.98 6.27
CA GLU A 59 -13.66 -6.87 6.49
C GLU A 59 -12.52 -6.60 5.49
N PHE A 60 -12.87 -6.42 4.22
CA PHE A 60 -11.92 -6.11 3.16
C PHE A 60 -11.18 -4.79 3.44
N ARG A 61 -11.90 -3.75 3.89
CA ARG A 61 -11.34 -2.47 4.31
C ARG A 61 -10.38 -2.61 5.48
N ARG A 62 -10.73 -3.40 6.50
CA ARG A 62 -9.82 -3.66 7.64
C ARG A 62 -8.54 -4.36 7.20
N GLN A 63 -8.65 -5.40 6.39
CA GLN A 63 -7.50 -6.12 5.83
C GLN A 63 -6.64 -5.21 4.93
N TRP A 64 -7.27 -4.30 4.16
CA TRP A 64 -6.59 -3.28 3.38
C TRP A 64 -5.70 -2.38 4.25
N TRP A 65 -6.23 -1.85 5.35
CA TRP A 65 -5.44 -1.03 6.27
C TRP A 65 -4.30 -1.82 6.92
N LEU A 66 -4.54 -3.07 7.33
CA LEU A 66 -3.49 -3.96 7.84
C LEU A 66 -2.38 -4.22 6.82
N THR A 67 -2.74 -4.31 5.55
CA THR A 67 -1.78 -4.46 4.45
C THR A 67 -0.83 -3.26 4.41
N TYR A 68 -1.36 -2.04 4.55
CA TYR A 68 -0.54 -0.83 4.63
C TYR A 68 0.32 -0.78 5.90
N CYS A 69 -0.22 -1.19 7.06
CA CYS A 69 0.56 -1.30 8.29
C CYS A 69 1.76 -2.23 8.12
N SER A 70 1.56 -3.40 7.50
CA SER A 70 2.65 -4.34 7.20
C SER A 70 3.62 -3.75 6.17
N TYR A 71 3.11 -3.06 5.16
CA TYR A 71 3.94 -2.47 4.11
C TYR A 71 4.90 -1.40 4.64
N VAL A 72 4.51 -0.61 5.65
CA VAL A 72 5.40 0.38 6.30
C VAL A 72 6.69 -0.27 6.81
N GLN A 73 6.63 -1.50 7.33
CA GLN A 73 7.83 -2.23 7.75
C GLN A 73 8.74 -2.52 6.54
N SER A 74 8.16 -3.01 5.44
CA SER A 74 8.90 -3.34 4.22
C SER A 74 9.51 -2.12 3.53
N MET A 75 8.91 -0.93 3.68
CA MET A 75 9.47 0.31 3.13
C MET A 75 10.87 0.58 3.65
N GLY A 76 11.14 0.35 4.93
CA GLY A 76 12.47 0.55 5.52
C GLY A 76 13.54 -0.30 4.84
N THR A 77 13.24 -1.59 4.62
CA THR A 77 14.12 -2.50 3.88
C THR A 77 14.31 -2.06 2.43
N ASN A 78 13.24 -1.63 1.76
CA ASN A 78 13.31 -1.14 0.38
C ASN A 78 14.16 0.14 0.26
N ILE A 79 14.10 1.05 1.23
CA ILE A 79 14.98 2.24 1.26
C ILE A 79 16.45 1.81 1.28
N GLU A 80 16.83 0.88 2.15
CA GLU A 80 18.22 0.42 2.24
C GLU A 80 18.66 -0.31 0.96
N MET A 81 17.83 -1.24 0.46
CA MET A 81 18.20 -2.15 -0.63
C MET A 81 18.11 -1.52 -2.02
N GLU A 82 17.14 -0.64 -2.25
CA GLU A 82 16.80 -0.13 -3.58
C GLU A 82 17.18 1.34 -3.76
N ILE A 83 17.19 2.12 -2.68
CA ILE A 83 17.60 3.53 -2.73
C ILE A 83 19.07 3.66 -2.32
N TYR A 84 19.43 3.33 -1.07
CA TYR A 84 20.78 3.60 -0.56
C TYR A 84 21.88 2.73 -1.16
N ARG A 85 21.54 1.55 -1.70
CA ARG A 85 22.46 0.75 -2.50
C ARG A 85 22.94 1.47 -3.76
N CYS A 86 22.06 2.23 -4.41
CA CYS A 86 22.36 2.91 -5.67
C CYS A 86 22.75 4.38 -5.47
N THR A 87 22.18 5.03 -4.46
CA THR A 87 22.44 6.41 -4.09
C THR A 87 22.78 6.44 -2.60
N PRO A 88 24.06 6.28 -2.23
CA PRO A 88 24.50 6.17 -0.84
C PRO A 88 23.93 7.27 0.05
N ARG A 89 23.69 6.93 1.32
CA ARG A 89 22.99 7.79 2.29
C ARG A 89 23.55 9.21 2.37
N GLU A 90 24.87 9.39 2.29
CA GLU A 90 25.52 10.72 2.27
C GLU A 90 25.20 11.52 1.01
N GLN A 91 25.13 10.87 -0.16
CA GLN A 91 24.70 11.51 -1.41
C GLN A 91 23.21 11.85 -1.35
N TRP A 92 22.39 10.92 -0.85
CA TRP A 92 20.93 11.12 -0.72
C TRP A 92 20.58 12.36 0.11
N LYS A 93 21.31 12.62 1.21
CA LYS A 93 21.13 13.83 2.04
C LYS A 93 21.29 15.14 1.27
N THR A 94 22.00 15.14 0.15
CA THR A 94 22.20 16.33 -0.70
C THR A 94 21.15 16.50 -1.78
N ILE A 95 20.27 15.51 -1.97
CA ILE A 95 19.14 15.58 -2.89
C ILE A 95 18.03 16.37 -2.19
N ARG A 96 17.60 17.47 -2.82
CA ARG A 96 16.56 18.38 -2.27
C ARG A 96 15.19 18.18 -2.91
N ASP A 97 15.16 17.51 -4.05
CA ASP A 97 13.99 17.29 -4.87
C ASP A 97 14.02 15.85 -5.42
N LEU A 98 12.86 15.20 -5.49
CA LEU A 98 12.71 13.88 -6.09
C LEU A 98 12.99 13.91 -7.61
N TRP A 99 12.93 15.09 -8.23
CA TRP A 99 13.29 15.30 -9.63
C TRP A 99 14.78 15.53 -9.89
N ASP A 100 15.64 15.47 -8.87
CA ASP A 100 17.09 15.51 -9.03
C ASP A 100 17.56 14.39 -9.99
N ASP A 101 18.47 14.73 -10.92
CA ASP A 101 18.98 13.77 -11.92
C ASP A 101 19.55 12.49 -11.28
N ARG A 102 20.09 12.58 -10.06
CA ARG A 102 20.63 11.44 -9.31
C ARG A 102 19.53 10.53 -8.75
N ALA A 103 18.32 11.04 -8.56
CA ALA A 103 17.16 10.26 -8.15
C ALA A 103 16.41 9.70 -9.37
N VAL A 104 16.13 10.55 -10.37
CA VAL A 104 15.35 10.18 -11.57
C VAL A 104 16.15 9.32 -12.54
N GLY A 105 17.46 9.54 -12.61
CA GLY A 105 18.38 8.85 -13.54
C GLY A 105 18.65 7.40 -13.19
N VAL A 106 18.30 6.95 -11.98
CA VAL A 106 18.45 5.56 -11.54
C VAL A 106 17.07 4.93 -11.38
N TRP A 107 16.77 3.91 -12.19
CA TRP A 107 15.43 3.29 -12.26
C TRP A 107 14.88 2.88 -10.88
N ASN A 108 15.63 2.05 -10.12
CA ASN A 108 15.16 1.58 -8.81
C ASN A 108 14.94 2.75 -7.84
N VAL A 109 15.89 3.68 -7.77
CA VAL A 109 15.79 4.86 -6.90
C VAL A 109 14.52 5.64 -7.20
N ARG A 110 14.26 5.93 -8.48
CA ARG A 110 13.04 6.61 -8.92
C ARG A 110 11.80 5.83 -8.49
N CYS A 111 11.66 4.58 -8.92
CA CYS A 111 10.46 3.78 -8.67
C CYS A 111 10.16 3.66 -7.16
N PHE A 112 11.15 3.32 -6.35
CA PHE A 112 10.96 3.13 -4.92
C PHE A 112 10.76 4.45 -4.17
N ALA A 113 11.44 5.54 -4.55
CA ALA A 113 11.22 6.84 -3.91
C ALA A 113 9.80 7.37 -4.19
N PHE A 114 9.30 7.25 -5.42
CA PHE A 114 7.93 7.65 -5.77
C PHE A 114 6.88 6.77 -5.08
N MET A 115 7.06 5.45 -5.11
CA MET A 115 6.14 4.51 -4.47
C MET A 115 6.06 4.72 -2.96
N ILE A 116 7.20 4.82 -2.28
CA ILE A 116 7.27 5.05 -0.83
C ILE A 116 6.70 6.43 -0.49
N GLY A 117 7.05 7.46 -1.26
CA GLY A 117 6.51 8.81 -1.06
C GLY A 117 4.99 8.86 -1.17
N SER A 118 4.43 8.24 -2.22
CA SER A 118 2.97 8.17 -2.44
C SER A 118 2.26 7.41 -1.33
N ALA A 119 2.82 6.27 -0.92
CA ALA A 119 2.27 5.48 0.18
C ALA A 119 2.31 6.24 1.52
N LEU A 120 3.43 6.89 1.85
CA LEU A 120 3.55 7.72 3.06
C LEU A 120 2.59 8.92 3.03
N LYS A 121 2.35 9.50 1.84
CA LYS A 121 1.39 10.59 1.66
C LYS A 121 -0.04 10.14 1.93
N TYR A 122 -0.45 9.00 1.39
CA TYR A 122 -1.74 8.38 1.68
C TYR A 122 -1.90 8.13 3.17
N LEU A 123 -0.91 7.49 3.81
CA LEU A 123 -0.92 7.24 5.25
C LEU A 123 -1.03 8.53 6.08
N HIS A 124 -0.33 9.59 5.68
CA HIS A 124 -0.42 10.88 6.33
C HIS A 124 -1.81 11.50 6.21
N LEU A 125 -2.38 11.56 5.00
CA LEU A 125 -3.70 12.13 4.75
C LEU A 125 -4.80 11.33 5.45
N ARG A 126 -4.82 10.02 5.25
CA ARG A 126 -5.86 9.13 5.78
C ARG A 126 -5.76 9.01 7.29
N TRP A 127 -4.57 8.71 7.82
CA TRP A 127 -4.44 8.32 9.23
C TRP A 127 -4.04 9.46 10.15
N THR A 128 -3.38 10.50 9.66
CA THR A 128 -3.01 11.65 10.52
C THR A 128 -4.05 12.78 10.42
N ARG A 129 -4.51 13.12 9.20
CA ARG A 129 -5.40 14.28 8.99
C ARG A 129 -6.89 13.96 9.21
N LYS A 130 -7.38 12.79 8.81
CA LYS A 130 -8.78 12.36 9.09
C LYS A 130 -8.95 11.69 10.46
N GLY A 131 -7.85 11.22 11.07
CA GLY A 131 -7.81 10.48 12.34
C GLY A 131 -7.12 11.23 13.49
N ARG A 132 -7.64 12.37 13.94
CA ARG A 132 -7.23 13.10 15.19
C ARG A 132 -5.70 13.16 15.51
N GLY A 133 -4.81 13.10 14.52
CA GLY A 133 -3.36 13.22 14.71
C GLY A 133 -2.61 12.00 15.29
N LYS A 134 -3.11 10.76 15.20
CA LYS A 134 -2.33 9.55 15.57
C LYS A 134 -2.26 8.57 14.40
N LEU A 135 -1.06 8.05 14.10
CA LEU A 135 -0.89 6.94 13.17
C LEU A 135 -1.79 5.78 13.63
N HIS A 136 -2.86 5.52 12.87
CA HIS A 136 -3.88 4.53 13.18
C HIS A 136 -3.37 3.09 13.23
N ILE A 137 -2.08 2.82 13.05
CA ILE A 137 -1.52 1.45 13.08
C ILE A 137 -1.95 0.71 14.35
N HIS A 138 -1.79 1.32 15.52
CA HIS A 138 -2.20 0.71 16.80
C HIS A 138 -3.71 0.47 16.87
N ASP A 139 -4.51 1.44 16.41
CA ASP A 139 -5.96 1.36 16.45
C ASP A 139 -6.47 0.31 15.45
N THR A 140 -5.90 0.24 14.25
CA THR A 140 -6.16 -0.80 13.25
C THR A 140 -5.86 -2.18 13.82
N PHE A 141 -4.73 -2.38 14.52
CA PHE A 141 -4.45 -3.65 15.18
C PHE A 141 -5.42 -3.95 16.33
N SER A 142 -5.81 -2.93 17.10
CA SER A 142 -6.75 -3.08 18.22
C SER A 142 -8.17 -3.43 17.75
N GLU A 143 -8.66 -2.73 16.72
CA GLU A 143 -9.94 -3.01 16.06
C GLU A 143 -9.94 -4.40 15.43
N TRP A 144 -8.84 -4.79 14.80
CA TRP A 144 -8.69 -6.13 14.23
C TRP A 144 -8.71 -7.22 15.29
N LYS A 145 -8.00 -7.03 16.40
CA LYS A 145 -8.03 -7.94 17.55
C LYS A 145 -9.45 -8.06 18.09
N ALA A 146 -10.10 -6.93 18.37
CA ALA A 146 -11.48 -6.91 18.87
C ALA A 146 -12.44 -7.64 17.91
N TYR A 147 -12.29 -7.45 16.60
CA TYR A 147 -13.07 -8.18 15.59
C TYR A 147 -12.93 -9.70 15.76
N TRP A 148 -11.70 -10.24 15.86
CA TRP A 148 -11.50 -11.68 16.04
C TRP A 148 -12.00 -12.21 17.38
N GLU A 149 -11.88 -11.43 18.45
CA GLU A 149 -12.49 -11.75 19.74
C GLU A 149 -14.01 -11.92 19.60
N THR A 150 -14.69 -11.06 18.82
CA THR A 150 -16.14 -11.23 18.53
C THR A 150 -16.46 -12.49 17.72
N LYS A 151 -15.47 -13.05 17.01
CA LYS A 151 -15.60 -14.32 16.27
C LYS A 151 -15.22 -15.55 17.08
N GLY A 152 -14.86 -15.38 18.36
CA GLY A 152 -14.43 -16.47 19.23
C GLY A 152 -13.04 -17.01 18.89
N MET A 153 -12.21 -16.21 18.23
CA MET A 153 -10.83 -16.56 17.91
C MET A 153 -9.90 -15.72 18.80
N THR A 154 -9.22 -16.38 19.73
CA THR A 154 -8.24 -15.79 20.66
C THR A 154 -6.89 -16.47 20.54
#